data_AF-A0A8R1TXL8-F1
#
_entry.id   AF-A0A8R1TXL8-F1
#
_cell.length_a   1.000
_cell.length_b   1.000
_cell.length_c   1.000
_cell.angle_alpha   90.00
_cell.angle_beta   90.00
_cell.angle_gamma   90.00
#
_symmetry.space_group_name_H-M   'P 1'
#
loop_
_entity.id
_entity.type
_entity.pdbx_description
1 polymer ?
#
loop_
_entity_poly.entity_id
_entity_poly.type
_entity_poly.pdbx_seq_one_letter_code
_entity_poly.pdbx_strand_id
1 'polypeptide(L)'
;LMIAFADILISMSNFLFPVQTVYLNSTFVESSLISDRNRLNDSIKASTFLNYAKTVSSVESITLDQTLKSYKLNTTLREFVDNELSSCYQYQNTSNQLCNVFFSFLQRLNHPNVTEISNIRILISSPFSFCNAMFNTLKREINKVRCLSGSSNMGPFIMIFSGLLILGIGRTMPYSLGLPLIDDNVKRQNLPLYFAGMFFIRILGPFLGFLIGSIVNNYYYSFDVPTGLTPRDPSWIGCWWAGFLGIGIALLCPSLALYLYPTCINYKSDEFNESYRDSSGAMDLGTMALIHPNCAS
;
A
#
# COMPACT_ATOMS: atom_id res chain seq x y z
N LEU A 1 5.51 -21.47 -17.16
CA LEU A 1 6.21 -20.22 -17.53
C LEU A 1 5.33 -18.98 -17.34
N MET A 2 4.15 -18.93 -17.98
CA MET A 2 3.28 -17.74 -17.94
C MET A 2 2.90 -17.29 -16.53
N ILE A 3 2.58 -18.22 -15.61
CA ILE A 3 2.28 -17.90 -14.21
C ILE A 3 3.48 -17.22 -13.53
N ALA A 4 4.69 -17.78 -13.70
CA ALA A 4 5.91 -17.20 -13.13
C ALA A 4 6.17 -15.77 -13.62
N PHE A 5 6.01 -15.54 -14.93
CA PHE A 5 6.16 -14.21 -15.51
C PHE A 5 5.09 -13.24 -15.00
N ALA A 6 3.83 -13.68 -14.88
CA ALA A 6 2.75 -12.87 -14.33
C ALA A 6 3.01 -12.46 -12.87
N ASP A 7 3.45 -13.39 -12.02
CA ASP A 7 3.75 -13.11 -10.61
C ASP A 7 4.91 -12.10 -10.49
N ILE A 8 5.95 -12.24 -11.32
CA ILE A 8 7.04 -11.26 -11.38
C ILE A 8 6.52 -9.90 -11.82
N LEU A 9 5.74 -9.80 -12.90
CA LEU A 9 5.16 -8.54 -13.36
C LEU A 9 4.31 -7.84 -12.29
N ILE A 10 3.48 -8.60 -11.59
CA ILE A 10 2.65 -8.09 -10.49
C ILE A 10 3.55 -7.52 -9.38
N SER A 11 4.60 -8.24 -8.97
CA SER A 11 5.54 -7.77 -7.94
C SER A 11 6.33 -6.51 -8.36
N MET A 12 6.66 -6.39 -9.65
CA MET A 12 7.43 -5.27 -10.19
C MET A 12 6.66 -3.94 -10.17
N SER A 13 5.34 -3.97 -10.07
CA SER A 13 4.52 -2.74 -9.98
C SER A 13 4.92 -1.85 -8.81
N ASN A 14 5.34 -2.43 -7.68
CA ASN A 14 5.79 -1.69 -6.50
C ASN A 14 7.09 -0.90 -6.73
N PHE A 15 8.01 -1.45 -7.52
CA PHE A 15 9.32 -0.84 -7.79
C PHE A 15 9.26 0.16 -8.95
N LEU A 16 8.45 -0.14 -9.96
CA LEU A 16 8.33 0.70 -11.15
C LEU A 16 7.52 1.97 -10.88
N PHE A 17 6.58 1.91 -9.93
CA PHE A 17 5.76 3.04 -9.53
C PHE A 17 5.83 3.24 -8.01
N PRO A 18 6.91 3.85 -7.51
CA PRO A 18 7.03 4.12 -6.08
C PRO A 18 5.87 5.03 -5.63
N VAL A 19 5.33 4.73 -4.45
CA VAL A 19 4.26 5.53 -3.84
C VAL A 19 4.79 6.95 -3.62
N GLN A 20 4.10 7.95 -4.16
CA GLN A 20 4.44 9.34 -3.90
C GLN A 20 4.12 9.69 -2.44
N THR A 21 5.16 10.01 -1.66
CA THR A 21 5.02 10.54 -0.31
C THR A 21 4.77 12.04 -0.39
N VAL A 22 3.54 12.46 -0.06
CA VAL A 22 3.21 13.88 0.06
C VAL A 22 3.71 14.39 1.41
N TYR A 23 4.73 15.23 1.39
CA TYR A 23 5.21 15.93 2.58
C TYR A 23 4.54 17.31 2.65
N LEU A 24 3.80 17.59 3.72
CA LEU A 24 3.50 18.97 4.10
C LEU A 24 4.81 19.66 4.49
N ASN A 25 4.87 20.98 4.28
CA ASN A 25 5.96 21.77 4.84
C ASN A 25 6.04 21.51 6.36
N SER A 26 7.24 21.26 6.88
CA SER A 26 7.44 20.91 8.30
C SER A 26 6.84 21.96 9.23
N THR A 27 6.95 23.23 8.84
CA THR A 27 6.43 24.40 9.55
C THR A 27 4.90 24.38 9.70
N PHE A 28 4.16 23.85 8.71
CA PHE A 28 2.70 23.79 8.77
C PHE A 28 2.19 22.77 9.79
N VAL A 29 2.87 21.61 9.87
CA VAL A 29 2.55 20.58 10.86
C VAL A 29 2.87 21.07 12.27
N GLU A 30 4.03 21.68 12.44
CA GLU A 30 4.49 22.24 13.72
C GLU A 30 3.59 23.38 14.21
N SER A 31 3.24 24.33 13.34
CA SER A 31 2.33 25.43 13.71
C SER A 31 0.93 24.93 14.10
N SER A 32 0.40 23.94 13.38
CA SER A 32 -0.89 23.33 13.72
C SER A 32 -0.85 22.65 15.10
N LEU A 33 0.26 21.97 15.40
CA LEU A 33 0.54 21.30 16.68
C LEU A 33 0.59 22.28 17.85
N ILE A 34 1.35 23.37 17.68
CA ILE A 34 1.50 24.43 18.67
C ILE A 34 0.15 25.09 18.96
N SER A 35 -0.64 25.31 17.92
CA SER A 35 -1.95 25.96 18.01
C SER A 35 -3.08 25.05 18.51
N ASP A 36 -2.86 23.75 18.71
CA ASP A 36 -3.95 22.84 19.09
C ASP A 36 -4.48 23.13 20.50
N ARG A 37 -5.76 23.50 20.58
CA ARG A 37 -6.47 23.80 21.85
C ARG A 37 -6.42 22.63 22.83
N ASN A 38 -6.39 21.39 22.33
CA ASN A 38 -6.39 20.20 23.17
C ASN A 38 -5.06 19.97 23.90
N ARG A 39 -3.96 20.59 23.46
CA ARG A 39 -2.65 20.49 24.11
C ARG A 39 -2.47 21.44 25.30
N LEU A 40 -3.39 22.38 25.53
CA LEU A 40 -3.30 23.25 26.71
C LEU A 40 -3.44 22.42 27.98
N ASN A 41 -2.43 22.49 28.86
CA ASN A 41 -2.46 21.85 30.18
C ASN A 41 -3.32 22.68 31.15
N ASP A 42 -4.30 22.05 31.79
CA ASP A 42 -5.20 22.70 32.76
C ASP A 42 -4.47 23.18 34.03
N SER A 43 -3.24 22.71 34.26
CA SER A 43 -2.39 23.12 35.39
C SER A 43 -1.83 24.54 35.26
N ILE A 44 -1.78 25.09 34.05
CA ILE A 44 -1.22 26.42 33.78
C ILE A 44 -2.28 27.47 34.07
N LYS A 45 -1.93 28.51 34.86
CA LYS A 45 -2.83 29.62 35.19
C LYS A 45 -2.77 30.73 34.15
N ALA A 46 -3.89 31.45 33.98
CA ALA A 46 -3.98 32.61 33.11
C ALA A 46 -2.93 33.70 33.46
N SER A 47 -2.62 33.86 34.74
CA SER A 47 -1.59 34.81 35.21
C SER A 47 -0.21 34.58 34.59
N THR A 48 0.18 33.33 34.28
CA THR A 48 1.46 33.02 33.64
C THR A 48 1.52 33.61 32.23
N PHE A 49 0.47 33.43 31.44
CA PHE A 49 0.35 34.04 30.11
C PHE A 49 0.34 35.57 30.20
N LEU A 50 -0.43 36.14 31.13
CA LEU A 50 -0.54 37.58 31.27
C LEU A 50 0.78 38.24 31.69
N ASN A 51 1.59 37.58 32.52
CA ASN A 51 2.93 38.04 32.87
C ASN A 51 3.89 37.98 31.68
N TYR A 52 3.80 36.91 30.87
CA TYR A 52 4.53 36.83 29.61
C TYR A 52 4.11 37.94 28.63
N ALA A 53 2.80 38.15 28.45
CA ALA A 53 2.26 39.17 27.56
C ALA A 53 2.70 40.58 27.98
N LYS A 54 2.69 40.90 29.28
CA LYS A 54 3.22 42.19 29.80
C LYS A 54 4.69 42.38 29.47
N THR A 55 5.50 41.34 29.63
CA THR A 55 6.95 41.39 29.37
C THR A 55 7.25 41.60 27.89
N VAL A 56 6.57 40.86 27.00
CA VAL A 56 6.72 41.02 25.55
C VAL A 56 6.20 42.39 25.11
N SER A 57 5.04 42.82 25.61
CA SER A 57 4.44 44.11 25.23
C SER A 57 5.30 45.30 25.65
N SER A 58 6.01 45.21 26.78
CA SER A 58 6.96 46.24 27.19
C SER A 58 8.20 46.32 26.29
N VAL A 59 8.62 45.19 25.73
CA VAL A 59 9.77 45.10 24.81
C VAL A 59 9.39 45.54 23.39
N GLU A 60 8.20 45.16 22.92
CA GLU A 60 7.73 45.42 21.55
C GLU A 60 6.86 46.68 21.41
N SER A 61 6.61 47.44 22.49
CA SER A 61 5.73 48.63 22.50
C SER A 61 4.28 48.38 22.02
N ILE A 62 3.76 47.19 22.27
CA ILE A 62 2.37 46.83 21.97
C ILE A 62 1.44 47.51 22.98
N THR A 63 0.42 48.24 22.50
CA THR A 63 -0.63 48.83 23.36
C THR A 63 -1.56 47.73 23.85
N LEU A 64 -1.16 47.05 24.92
CA LEU A 64 -2.04 46.13 25.64
C LEU A 64 -3.02 46.98 26.47
N ASP A 65 -4.28 46.96 26.06
CA ASP A 65 -5.32 47.84 26.59
C ASP A 65 -5.56 47.65 28.10
N GLN A 66 -6.21 48.63 28.75
CA GLN A 66 -6.51 48.61 30.19
C GLN A 66 -7.26 47.34 30.64
N THR A 67 -7.90 46.64 29.70
CA THR A 67 -8.57 45.34 29.84
C THR A 67 -7.68 44.25 30.44
N LEU A 68 -6.35 44.31 30.27
CA LEU A 68 -5.48 43.26 30.81
C LEU A 68 -5.46 43.22 32.35
N LYS A 69 -5.77 44.34 33.00
CA LYS A 69 -5.81 44.46 34.46
C LYS A 69 -7.11 43.91 35.06
N SER A 70 -8.20 43.86 34.29
CA SER A 70 -9.50 43.36 34.77
C SER A 70 -9.65 41.84 34.70
N TYR A 71 -8.69 41.11 34.14
CA TYR A 71 -8.82 39.67 33.96
C TYR A 71 -8.66 38.86 35.25
N LYS A 72 -9.48 37.81 35.39
CA LYS A 72 -9.42 36.86 36.51
C LYS A 72 -8.12 36.05 36.46
N LEU A 73 -7.11 36.48 37.21
CA LEU A 73 -5.75 35.90 37.22
C LEU A 73 -5.68 34.42 37.69
N ASN A 74 -6.65 33.98 38.48
CA ASN A 74 -6.67 32.67 39.12
C ASN A 74 -7.36 31.57 38.30
N THR A 75 -7.88 31.88 37.10
CA THR A 75 -8.50 30.87 36.23
C THR A 75 -7.44 30.03 35.53
N THR A 76 -7.86 28.86 35.03
CA THR A 76 -7.00 28.04 34.16
C THR A 76 -6.73 28.77 32.85
N LEU A 77 -5.58 28.51 32.24
CA LEU A 77 -5.23 29.08 30.94
C LEU A 77 -6.28 28.70 29.89
N ARG A 78 -6.81 27.46 29.95
CA ARG A 78 -7.86 26.99 29.03
C ARG A 78 -9.15 27.80 29.16
N GLU A 79 -9.65 28.00 30.37
CA GLU A 79 -10.87 28.80 30.61
C GLU A 79 -10.68 30.26 30.19
N PHE A 80 -9.51 30.84 30.47
CA PHE A 80 -9.18 32.19 30.02
C PHE A 80 -9.17 32.29 28.49
N VAL A 81 -8.56 31.31 27.82
CA VAL A 81 -8.51 31.26 26.36
C VAL A 81 -9.91 31.11 25.76
N ASP A 82 -10.78 30.31 26.38
CA ASP A 82 -12.14 30.09 25.90
C ASP A 82 -13.02 31.34 26.00
N ASN A 83 -12.89 32.09 27.08
CA ASN A 83 -13.67 33.30 27.30
C ASN A 83 -13.13 34.50 26.51
N GLU A 84 -11.81 34.67 26.47
CA GLU A 84 -11.19 35.93 26.02
C GLU A 84 -10.43 35.80 24.69
N LEU A 85 -9.84 34.64 24.39
CA LEU A 85 -9.02 34.42 23.20
C LEU A 85 -9.64 33.42 22.20
N SER A 86 -10.92 33.07 22.35
CA SER A 86 -11.61 32.16 21.43
C SER A 86 -11.63 32.72 20.00
N SER A 87 -11.67 34.04 19.86
CA SER A 87 -11.56 34.76 18.58
C SER A 87 -10.22 34.51 17.87
N CYS A 88 -9.12 34.27 18.59
CA CYS A 88 -7.81 34.00 18.00
C CYS A 88 -7.77 32.68 17.24
N TYR A 89 -8.55 31.68 17.64
CA TYR A 89 -8.64 30.39 16.93
C TYR A 89 -9.54 30.44 15.70
N GLN A 90 -10.60 31.24 15.74
CA GLN A 90 -11.64 31.22 14.72
C GLN A 90 -11.23 31.96 13.44
N TYR A 91 -10.36 32.97 13.54
CA TYR A 91 -10.21 33.95 12.45
C TYR A 91 -8.88 33.93 11.70
N GLN A 92 -7.86 33.16 12.10
CA GLN A 92 -6.49 33.23 11.51
C GLN A 92 -5.97 34.67 11.32
N ASN A 93 -6.55 35.65 12.03
CA ASN A 93 -6.38 37.06 11.71
C ASN A 93 -5.12 37.54 12.43
N THR A 94 -4.00 37.49 11.72
CA THR A 94 -2.67 37.94 12.15
C THR A 94 -2.62 39.42 12.51
N SER A 95 -3.69 40.19 12.26
CA SER A 95 -3.79 41.61 12.60
C SER A 95 -3.93 41.88 14.10
N ASN A 96 -4.43 40.93 14.91
CA ASN A 96 -4.58 41.15 16.35
C ASN A 96 -3.27 40.85 17.09
N GLN A 97 -2.61 41.90 17.58
CA GLN A 97 -1.34 41.80 18.33
C GLN A 97 -1.44 40.87 19.54
N LEU A 98 -2.57 40.85 20.25
CA LEU A 98 -2.77 39.96 21.40
C LEU A 98 -2.75 38.48 20.98
N CYS A 99 -3.32 38.14 19.82
CA CYS A 99 -3.29 36.79 19.28
C CYS A 99 -1.86 36.38 18.86
N ASN A 100 -1.08 37.29 18.29
CA ASN A 100 0.33 37.02 17.94
C ASN A 100 1.17 36.73 19.19
N VAL A 101 0.99 37.54 20.24
CA VAL A 101 1.64 37.30 21.55
C VAL A 101 1.20 35.95 22.13
N PHE A 102 -0.08 35.60 22.03
CA PHE A 102 -0.59 34.31 22.47
C PHE A 102 0.02 33.12 21.72
N PHE A 103 0.10 33.16 20.38
CA PHE A 103 0.74 32.08 19.62
C PHE A 103 2.25 31.98 19.91
N SER A 104 2.93 33.11 20.15
CA SER A 104 4.34 33.09 20.60
C SER A 104 4.51 32.43 21.98
N PHE A 105 3.53 32.60 22.87
CA PHE A 105 3.51 31.93 24.18
C PHE A 105 3.26 30.43 24.03
N LEU A 106 2.29 30.03 23.20
CA LEU A 106 2.03 28.62 22.89
C LEU A 106 3.24 27.94 22.28
N GLN A 107 3.99 28.63 21.41
CA GLN A 107 5.22 28.09 20.83
C GLN A 107 6.22 27.70 21.90
N ARG A 108 6.42 28.55 22.93
CA ARG A 108 7.33 28.24 24.05
C ARG A 108 6.83 27.09 24.93
N LEU A 109 5.52 27.02 25.16
CA LEU A 109 4.94 25.99 26.03
C LEU A 109 4.87 24.61 25.38
N ASN A 110 4.47 24.56 24.11
CA ASN A 110 4.09 23.34 23.39
C ASN A 110 5.03 23.07 22.22
N HIS A 111 6.34 23.25 22.38
CA HIS A 111 7.31 22.83 21.37
C HIS A 111 7.13 21.32 21.09
N PRO A 112 6.75 20.91 19.86
CA PRO A 112 6.49 19.52 19.57
C PRO A 112 7.80 18.74 19.47
N ASN A 113 7.81 17.52 20.02
CA ASN A 113 8.94 16.61 19.86
C ASN A 113 8.99 16.07 18.42
N VAL A 114 10.19 15.74 17.93
CA VAL A 114 10.38 15.19 16.56
C VAL A 114 9.52 13.93 16.33
N THR A 115 9.37 13.10 17.37
CA THR A 115 8.55 11.88 17.36
C THR A 115 7.05 12.17 17.31
N GLU A 116 6.57 13.24 17.95
CA GLU A 116 5.16 13.65 17.86
C GLU A 116 4.82 14.09 16.43
N ILE A 117 5.73 14.86 15.81
CA ILE A 117 5.57 15.34 14.45
C ILE A 117 5.49 14.16 13.47
N SER A 118 6.36 13.15 13.61
CA SER A 118 6.33 11.96 12.74
C SER A 118 5.04 11.16 12.90
N ASN A 119 4.60 10.93 14.15
CA ASN A 119 3.36 10.19 14.42
C ASN A 119 2.15 10.89 13.82
N ILE A 120 2.08 12.22 13.93
CA ILE A 120 0.99 13.02 13.39
C ILE A 120 0.98 12.97 11.85
N ARG A 121 2.14 13.03 11.19
CA ARG A 121 2.21 12.87 9.73
C ARG A 121 1.62 11.53 9.28
N ILE A 122 1.95 10.46 9.97
CA ILE A 122 1.40 9.11 9.70
C ILE A 122 -0.13 9.15 9.86
N LEU A 123 -0.63 9.70 10.96
CA LEU A 123 -2.07 9.79 11.24
C LEU A 123 -2.82 10.60 10.18
N ILE A 124 -2.30 11.76 9.77
CA ILE A 124 -2.99 12.63 8.78
C ILE A 124 -3.01 11.98 7.40
N SER A 125 -2.01 11.16 7.06
CA SER A 125 -1.96 10.42 5.80
C SER A 125 -2.98 9.28 5.70
N SER A 126 -3.63 8.91 6.81
CA SER A 126 -4.57 7.80 6.88
C SER A 126 -5.86 8.04 6.07
N PRO A 127 -6.52 6.96 5.59
CA PRO A 127 -7.72 7.08 4.76
C PRO A 127 -8.94 7.55 5.58
N PHE A 128 -9.00 7.26 6.88
CA PHE A 128 -10.12 7.59 7.77
C PHE A 128 -9.95 8.96 8.44
N SER A 129 -11.04 9.51 8.96
CA SER A 129 -11.06 10.84 9.61
C SER A 129 -11.06 10.71 11.13
N PHE A 130 -10.49 11.69 11.82
CA PHE A 130 -10.43 11.72 13.28
C PHE A 130 -11.48 12.67 13.86
N CYS A 131 -11.91 12.41 15.10
CA CYS A 131 -12.76 13.33 15.87
C CYS A 131 -11.90 14.47 16.48
N ASN A 132 -11.15 15.17 15.64
CA ASN A 132 -10.32 16.31 16.05
C ASN A 132 -10.17 17.28 14.88
N ALA A 133 -10.48 18.56 15.13
CA ALA A 133 -10.46 19.63 14.13
C ALA A 133 -9.06 19.88 13.54
N MET A 134 -8.01 19.76 14.36
CA MET A 134 -6.62 19.91 13.92
C MET A 134 -6.30 18.86 12.85
N PHE A 135 -6.47 17.56 13.17
CA PHE A 135 -6.19 16.48 12.22
C PHE A 135 -7.00 16.61 10.92
N ASN A 136 -8.28 16.99 11.01
CA ASN A 136 -9.12 17.20 9.83
C ASN A 136 -8.67 18.39 8.98
N THR A 137 -8.15 19.45 9.60
CA THR A 137 -7.58 20.60 8.90
C THR A 137 -6.30 20.21 8.16
N LEU A 138 -5.37 19.54 8.83
CA LEU A 138 -4.16 19.07 8.14
C LEU A 138 -4.48 18.08 7.03
N LYS A 139 -5.45 17.18 7.23
CA LYS A 139 -5.88 16.22 6.19
C LYS A 139 -6.41 16.95 4.97
N ARG A 140 -7.16 18.04 5.16
CA ARG A 140 -7.63 18.89 4.07
C ARG A 140 -6.47 19.51 3.29
N GLU A 141 -5.44 20.01 3.97
CA GLU A 141 -4.25 20.56 3.29
C GLU A 141 -3.46 19.47 2.55
N ILE A 142 -3.25 18.29 3.15
CA ILE A 142 -2.63 17.16 2.44
C ILE A 142 -3.42 16.81 1.17
N ASN A 143 -4.75 16.74 1.27
CA ASN A 143 -5.60 16.43 0.13
C ASN A 143 -5.49 17.49 -0.97
N LYS A 144 -5.41 18.79 -0.63
CA LYS A 144 -5.16 19.85 -1.62
C LYS A 144 -3.83 19.62 -2.34
N VAL A 145 -2.76 19.33 -1.61
CA VAL A 145 -1.44 19.05 -2.20
C VAL A 145 -1.49 17.79 -3.08
N ARG A 146 -2.19 16.74 -2.64
CA ARG A 146 -2.38 15.51 -3.43
C ARG A 146 -3.14 15.77 -4.74
N CYS A 147 -4.20 16.59 -4.71
CA CYS A 147 -4.94 16.99 -5.91
C CYS A 147 -4.08 17.79 -6.88
N LEU A 148 -3.19 18.65 -6.38
CA LEU A 148 -2.23 19.40 -7.19
C LEU A 148 -1.12 18.50 -7.77
N SER A 149 -0.81 17.38 -7.12
CA SER A 149 0.31 16.51 -7.49
C SER A 149 0.11 15.76 -8.82
N GLY A 150 -1.07 15.82 -9.45
CA GLY A 150 -1.31 15.33 -10.81
C GLY A 150 -0.94 13.85 -11.06
N SER A 151 -0.72 13.06 -10.00
CA SER A 151 -0.16 11.71 -10.14
C SER A 151 -1.20 10.80 -10.78
N SER A 152 -0.89 10.30 -11.97
CA SER A 152 -1.73 9.33 -12.65
C SER A 152 -1.44 7.92 -12.11
N ASN A 153 -2.47 7.27 -11.56
CA ASN A 153 -2.38 5.87 -11.12
C ASN A 153 -2.50 4.88 -12.29
N MET A 154 -2.61 5.36 -13.54
CA MET A 154 -2.90 4.50 -14.70
C MET A 154 -1.79 3.48 -14.99
N GLY A 155 -0.53 3.85 -14.79
CA GLY A 155 0.62 2.96 -14.99
C GLY A 155 0.56 1.69 -14.12
N PRO A 156 0.49 1.81 -12.78
CA PRO A 156 0.29 0.68 -11.88
C PRO A 156 -0.93 -0.17 -12.26
N PHE A 157 -2.05 0.47 -12.59
CA PHE A 157 -3.28 -0.24 -12.98
C PHE A 157 -3.11 -1.09 -14.23
N ILE A 158 -2.49 -0.55 -15.30
CA ILE A 158 -2.25 -1.30 -16.54
C ILE A 158 -1.29 -2.48 -16.27
N MET A 159 -0.24 -2.27 -15.47
CA MET A 159 0.70 -3.35 -15.13
C MET A 159 0.02 -4.46 -14.34
N ILE A 160 -0.74 -4.13 -13.28
CA ILE A 160 -1.48 -5.12 -12.49
C ILE A 160 -2.53 -5.83 -13.36
N PHE A 161 -3.27 -5.08 -14.19
CA PHE A 161 -4.27 -5.66 -15.09
C PHE A 161 -3.65 -6.65 -16.08
N SER A 162 -2.57 -6.27 -16.75
CA SER A 162 -1.87 -7.16 -17.68
C SER A 162 -1.29 -8.39 -16.98
N GLY A 163 -0.74 -8.23 -15.78
CA GLY A 163 -0.28 -9.34 -14.94
C GLY A 163 -1.39 -10.30 -14.56
N LEU A 164 -2.55 -9.79 -14.12
CA LEU A 164 -3.73 -10.61 -13.79
C LEU A 164 -4.32 -11.32 -15.01
N LEU A 165 -4.29 -10.69 -16.18
CA LEU A 165 -4.73 -11.30 -17.44
C LEU A 165 -3.83 -12.50 -17.80
N ILE A 166 -2.51 -12.30 -17.81
CA ILE A 166 -1.54 -13.38 -18.07
C ILE A 166 -1.66 -14.48 -17.01
N LEU A 167 -1.90 -14.11 -15.74
CA LEU A 167 -2.15 -15.07 -14.67
C LEU A 167 -3.40 -15.90 -14.94
N GLY A 168 -4.50 -15.28 -15.39
CA GLY A 168 -5.73 -15.97 -15.78
C GLY A 168 -5.49 -17.01 -16.87
N ILE A 169 -4.80 -16.64 -17.95
CA ILE A 169 -4.42 -17.56 -19.03
C ILE A 169 -3.50 -18.67 -18.49
N GLY A 170 -2.49 -18.30 -17.68
CA GLY A 170 -1.55 -19.26 -17.10
C GLY A 170 -2.22 -20.27 -16.18
N ARG A 171 -3.24 -19.86 -15.42
CA ARG A 171 -3.97 -20.71 -14.45
C ARG A 171 -4.87 -21.74 -15.13
N THR A 172 -5.41 -21.47 -16.32
CA THR A 172 -6.27 -22.42 -17.04
C THR A 172 -5.46 -23.50 -17.76
N MET A 173 -4.24 -23.18 -18.21
CA MET A 173 -3.41 -24.10 -19.01
C MET A 173 -3.16 -25.49 -18.37
N PRO A 174 -2.83 -25.62 -17.07
CA PRO A 174 -2.66 -26.94 -16.45
C PRO A 174 -3.92 -27.82 -16.51
N TYR A 175 -5.11 -27.23 -16.53
CA TYR A 175 -6.36 -27.99 -16.65
C TYR A 175 -6.64 -28.42 -18.08
N SER A 176 -6.41 -27.53 -19.05
CA SER A 176 -6.68 -27.82 -20.46
C SER A 176 -5.63 -28.72 -21.11
N LEU A 177 -4.36 -28.60 -20.69
CA LEU A 177 -3.24 -29.32 -21.31
C LEU A 177 -2.59 -30.34 -20.35
N GLY A 178 -2.50 -30.01 -19.06
CA GLY A 178 -1.83 -30.88 -18.09
C GLY A 178 -2.66 -32.10 -17.69
N LEU A 179 -3.97 -31.93 -17.51
CA LEU A 179 -4.85 -33.04 -17.11
C LEU A 179 -4.94 -34.13 -18.20
N PRO A 180 -5.16 -33.82 -19.50
CA PRO A 180 -5.12 -34.82 -20.56
C PRO A 180 -3.75 -35.46 -20.72
N LEU A 181 -2.67 -34.69 -20.57
CA LEU A 181 -1.32 -35.24 -20.64
C LEU A 181 -1.09 -36.34 -19.59
N ILE A 182 -1.62 -36.17 -18.37
CA ILE A 182 -1.55 -37.18 -17.32
C ILE A 182 -2.46 -38.37 -17.66
N ASP A 183 -3.65 -38.13 -18.20
CA ASP A 183 -4.61 -39.16 -18.60
C ASP A 183 -4.04 -40.09 -19.68
N ASP A 184 -3.36 -39.52 -20.68
CA ASP A 184 -2.77 -40.26 -21.80
C ASP A 184 -1.49 -41.02 -21.42
N ASN A 185 -0.73 -40.54 -20.42
CA ASN A 185 0.58 -41.12 -20.06
C ASN A 185 0.54 -42.05 -18.83
N VAL A 186 -0.54 -42.06 -18.04
CA VAL A 186 -0.64 -42.89 -16.83
C VAL A 186 -1.55 -44.10 -17.06
N LYS A 187 -1.11 -45.29 -16.63
CA LYS A 187 -1.92 -46.51 -16.68
C LYS A 187 -3.23 -46.31 -15.91
N ARG A 188 -4.36 -46.73 -16.50
CA ARG A 188 -5.73 -46.56 -15.94
C ARG A 188 -5.88 -47.00 -14.47
N GLN A 189 -5.15 -48.03 -14.04
CA GLN A 189 -5.17 -48.50 -12.64
C GLN A 189 -4.58 -47.48 -11.64
N ASN A 190 -3.57 -46.72 -12.06
CA ASN A 190 -2.88 -45.75 -11.20
C ASN A 190 -3.43 -44.33 -11.35
N LEU A 191 -4.19 -44.06 -12.42
CA LEU A 191 -4.77 -42.75 -12.73
C LEU A 191 -5.49 -42.08 -11.53
N PRO A 192 -6.33 -42.79 -10.74
CA PRO A 192 -7.01 -42.16 -9.59
C PRO A 192 -6.04 -41.63 -8.52
N LEU A 193 -4.89 -42.29 -8.32
CA LEU A 193 -3.88 -41.88 -7.35
C LEU A 193 -3.20 -40.56 -7.78
N TYR A 194 -2.88 -40.43 -9.07
CA TYR A 194 -2.29 -39.20 -9.62
C TYR A 194 -3.26 -38.02 -9.50
N PHE A 195 -4.54 -38.23 -9.85
CA PHE A 195 -5.57 -37.19 -9.68
C PHE A 195 -5.80 -36.83 -8.21
N ALA A 196 -5.86 -37.81 -7.30
CA ALA A 196 -5.96 -37.55 -5.87
C ALA A 196 -4.78 -36.70 -5.36
N GLY A 197 -3.55 -37.03 -5.76
CA GLY A 197 -2.36 -36.25 -5.43
C GLY A 197 -2.40 -34.81 -5.97
N MET A 198 -2.83 -34.63 -7.22
CA MET A 198 -3.00 -33.29 -7.81
C MET A 198 -4.05 -32.46 -7.06
N PHE A 199 -5.21 -33.03 -6.74
CA PHE A 199 -6.24 -32.34 -5.99
C PHE A 199 -5.81 -32.01 -4.56
N PHE A 200 -5.05 -32.89 -3.92
CA PHE A 200 -4.48 -32.66 -2.60
C PHE A 200 -3.52 -31.46 -2.60
N ILE A 201 -2.56 -31.42 -3.52
CA ILE A 201 -1.62 -30.28 -3.69
C ILE A 201 -2.41 -29.00 -3.98
N ARG A 202 -3.47 -29.07 -4.78
CA ARG A 202 -4.33 -27.92 -5.07
C ARG A 202 -5.01 -27.35 -3.82
N ILE A 203 -5.47 -28.20 -2.92
CA ILE A 203 -6.10 -27.79 -1.65
C ILE A 203 -5.04 -27.25 -0.66
N LEU A 204 -3.84 -27.82 -0.66
CA LEU A 204 -2.71 -27.31 0.14
C LEU A 204 -2.18 -25.97 -0.37
N GLY A 205 -2.31 -25.67 -1.65
CA GLY A 205 -1.84 -24.42 -2.26
C GLY A 205 -2.30 -23.16 -1.51
N PRO A 206 -3.62 -22.94 -1.32
CA PRO A 206 -4.14 -21.85 -0.51
C PRO A 206 -3.58 -21.79 0.91
N PHE A 207 -3.46 -22.94 1.59
CA PHE A 207 -2.94 -23.00 2.95
C PHE A 207 -1.48 -22.49 3.02
N LEU A 208 -0.61 -22.99 2.14
CA LEU A 208 0.78 -22.55 2.06
C LEU A 208 0.88 -21.08 1.63
N GLY A 209 0.01 -20.64 0.72
CA GLY A 209 -0.08 -19.25 0.29
C GLY A 209 -0.41 -18.29 1.45
N PHE A 210 -1.37 -18.64 2.30
CA PHE A 210 -1.71 -17.84 3.48
C PHE A 210 -0.56 -17.81 4.50
N LEU A 211 0.13 -18.92 4.73
CA LEU A 211 1.28 -18.96 5.65
C LEU A 211 2.43 -18.07 5.16
N ILE A 212 2.84 -18.23 3.90
CA ILE A 212 3.92 -17.44 3.29
C ILE A 212 3.50 -15.96 3.25
N GLY A 213 2.27 -15.68 2.82
CA GLY A 213 1.72 -14.34 2.78
C GLY A 213 1.73 -13.67 4.16
N SER A 214 1.32 -14.39 5.21
CA SER A 214 1.33 -13.86 6.58
C SER A 214 2.74 -13.53 7.07
N ILE A 215 3.71 -14.41 6.84
CA ILE A 215 5.11 -14.19 7.26
C ILE A 215 5.70 -12.97 6.54
N VAL A 216 5.52 -12.91 5.22
CA VAL A 216 6.03 -11.82 4.39
C VAL A 216 5.36 -10.50 4.75
N ASN A 217 4.06 -10.51 5.06
CA ASN A 217 3.31 -9.32 5.43
C ASN A 217 3.73 -8.75 6.80
N ASN A 218 4.50 -9.46 7.63
CA ASN A 218 5.07 -8.89 8.85
C ASN A 218 6.22 -7.91 8.60
N TYR A 219 6.77 -7.86 7.39
CA TYR A 219 7.78 -6.89 6.96
C TYR A 219 7.13 -5.76 6.17
N TYR A 220 7.63 -4.54 6.28
CA TYR A 220 7.07 -3.40 5.56
C TYR A 220 7.32 -3.50 4.05
N TYR A 221 6.48 -2.86 3.24
CA TYR A 221 6.58 -2.95 1.78
C TYR A 221 7.80 -2.20 1.20
N SER A 222 8.26 -1.16 1.91
CA SER A 222 9.43 -0.36 1.57
C SER A 222 10.58 -0.68 2.53
N PHE A 223 11.81 -0.41 2.09
CA PHE A 223 13.00 -0.57 2.93
C PHE A 223 13.06 0.49 4.04
N ASP A 224 12.50 1.68 3.79
CA ASP A 224 12.41 2.77 4.77
C ASP A 224 11.08 2.67 5.54
N VAL A 225 11.12 2.07 6.73
CA VAL A 225 9.95 1.98 7.61
C VAL A 225 9.73 3.31 8.31
N PRO A 226 8.52 3.91 8.25
CA PRO A 226 8.19 5.09 9.04
C PRO A 226 8.41 4.82 10.54
N THR A 227 9.04 5.76 11.24
CA THR A 227 9.34 5.63 12.67
C THR A 227 8.06 5.45 13.48
N GLY A 228 8.01 4.42 14.33
CA GLY A 228 6.88 4.13 15.23
C GLY A 228 5.76 3.29 14.59
N LEU A 229 5.86 2.94 13.31
CA LEU A 229 4.87 2.08 12.65
C LEU A 229 5.12 0.61 12.99
N THR A 230 4.05 -0.10 13.31
CA THR A 230 4.03 -1.51 13.68
C THR A 230 3.10 -2.31 12.76
N PRO A 231 3.27 -3.64 12.63
CA PRO A 231 2.37 -4.49 11.86
C PRO A 231 0.91 -4.50 12.33
N ARG A 232 0.64 -3.94 13.52
CA ARG A 232 -0.72 -3.80 14.06
C ARG A 232 -1.42 -2.52 13.61
N ASP A 233 -0.67 -1.59 13.03
CA ASP A 233 -1.23 -0.32 12.59
C ASP A 233 -2.03 -0.50 11.29
N PRO A 234 -3.18 0.18 11.14
CA PRO A 234 -4.02 0.06 9.95
C PRO A 234 -3.34 0.59 8.68
N SER A 235 -2.28 1.39 8.81
CA SER A 235 -1.46 1.88 7.70
C SER A 235 -0.37 0.88 7.27
N TRP A 236 -0.31 -0.30 7.91
CA TRP A 236 0.64 -1.35 7.57
C TRP A 236 0.21 -2.11 6.31
N ILE A 237 0.97 -1.91 5.23
CA ILE A 237 0.69 -2.53 3.92
C ILE A 237 1.32 -3.92 3.80
N GLY A 238 2.48 -4.10 4.45
CA GLY A 238 3.31 -5.29 4.41
C GLY A 238 3.95 -5.63 3.05
N CYS A 239 4.92 -6.53 3.04
CA CYS A 239 5.81 -6.81 1.91
C CYS A 239 5.19 -7.75 0.84
N TRP A 240 3.94 -7.50 0.48
CA TRP A 240 3.12 -8.37 -0.39
C TRP A 240 3.81 -8.81 -1.70
N TRP A 241 4.62 -7.94 -2.31
CA TRP A 241 5.33 -8.20 -3.56
C TRP A 241 6.36 -9.34 -3.44
N ALA A 242 6.95 -9.55 -2.26
CA ALA A 242 7.97 -10.57 -2.07
C ALA A 242 7.40 -12.00 -2.18
N GLY A 243 6.12 -12.19 -1.80
CA GLY A 243 5.44 -13.47 -1.97
C GLY A 243 5.29 -13.85 -3.44
N PHE A 244 4.83 -12.90 -4.27
CA PHE A 244 4.71 -13.09 -5.72
C PHE A 244 6.09 -13.33 -6.36
N LEU A 245 7.10 -12.56 -5.99
CA LEU A 245 8.45 -12.72 -6.53
C LEU A 245 9.04 -14.10 -6.19
N GLY A 246 8.92 -14.54 -4.94
CA GLY A 246 9.42 -15.84 -4.49
C GLY A 246 8.72 -17.02 -5.17
N ILE A 247 7.39 -16.98 -5.27
CA ILE A 247 6.61 -18.02 -5.96
C ILE A 247 6.91 -18.02 -7.46
N GLY A 248 7.01 -16.83 -8.08
CA GLY A 248 7.34 -16.68 -9.49
C GLY A 248 8.67 -17.33 -9.84
N ILE A 249 9.72 -17.08 -9.04
CA ILE A 249 11.03 -17.71 -9.22
C ILE A 249 10.95 -19.23 -9.00
N ALA A 250 10.28 -19.69 -7.94
CA ALA A 250 10.14 -21.11 -7.65
C ALA A 250 9.43 -21.88 -8.79
N LEU A 251 8.49 -21.23 -9.48
CA LEU A 251 7.77 -21.80 -10.63
C LEU A 251 8.60 -21.88 -11.92
N LEU A 252 9.74 -21.17 -12.01
CA LEU A 252 10.64 -21.31 -13.16
C LEU A 252 11.25 -22.71 -13.24
N CYS A 253 11.57 -23.33 -12.10
CA CYS A 253 12.16 -24.67 -12.04
C CYS A 253 11.28 -25.76 -12.68
N PRO A 254 10.03 -26.00 -12.22
CA PRO A 254 9.15 -27.00 -12.84
C PRO A 254 8.74 -26.59 -14.26
N SER A 255 8.65 -25.29 -14.56
CA SER A 255 8.40 -24.83 -15.93
C SER A 255 9.52 -25.20 -16.88
N LEU A 256 10.77 -25.10 -16.44
CA LEU A 256 11.93 -25.47 -17.24
C LEU A 256 11.99 -26.99 -17.42
N ALA A 257 11.70 -27.75 -16.35
CA ALA A 257 11.62 -29.21 -16.42
C ALA A 257 10.55 -29.69 -17.43
N LEU A 258 9.36 -29.08 -17.42
CA LEU A 258 8.31 -29.37 -18.39
C LEU A 258 8.66 -28.94 -19.81
N TYR A 259 9.39 -27.82 -19.97
CA TYR A 259 9.83 -27.37 -21.29
C TYR A 259 10.85 -28.33 -21.92
N LEU A 260 11.69 -28.96 -21.09
CA LEU A 260 12.66 -29.98 -21.50
C LEU A 260 12.04 -31.37 -21.68
N TYR A 261 10.75 -31.57 -21.36
CA TYR A 261 10.11 -32.86 -21.47
C TYR A 261 10.01 -33.29 -22.96
N PRO A 262 10.47 -34.50 -23.33
CA PRO A 262 10.50 -34.94 -24.71
C PRO A 262 9.09 -35.23 -25.24
N THR A 263 8.74 -34.56 -26.34
CA THR A 263 7.45 -34.77 -27.04
C THR A 263 7.66 -35.69 -28.25
N CYS A 264 7.79 -37.01 -28.01
CA CYS A 264 7.88 -37.99 -29.11
C CYS A 264 6.53 -38.65 -29.31
N ILE A 265 5.69 -38.10 -30.19
CA ILE A 265 4.48 -38.79 -30.65
C ILE A 265 4.88 -39.66 -31.83
N ASN A 266 5.12 -40.96 -31.58
CA ASN A 266 5.23 -41.95 -32.64
C ASN A 266 3.83 -42.22 -33.17
N TYR A 267 3.47 -41.52 -34.26
CA TYR A 267 2.30 -41.88 -35.03
C TYR A 267 2.52 -43.29 -35.61
N LYS A 268 1.78 -44.30 -35.15
CA LYS A 268 1.79 -45.63 -35.75
C LYS A 268 1.14 -45.50 -37.13
N SER A 269 1.96 -45.47 -38.17
CA SER A 269 1.53 -45.39 -39.58
C SER A 269 0.53 -46.47 -39.98
N ASP A 270 0.47 -47.59 -39.23
CA ASP A 270 -0.36 -48.74 -39.59
C ASP A 270 -1.86 -48.50 -39.36
N GLU A 271 -2.25 -47.67 -38.39
CA GLU A 271 -3.66 -47.30 -38.16
C GLU A 271 -4.17 -46.22 -39.12
N PHE A 272 -3.29 -45.40 -39.73
CA PHE A 272 -3.70 -44.50 -40.82
C PHE A 272 -4.08 -45.30 -42.05
N ASN A 273 -3.35 -46.36 -42.38
CA ASN A 273 -3.69 -47.13 -43.59
C ASN A 273 -5.07 -47.80 -43.48
N GLU A 274 -5.56 -48.08 -42.29
CA GLU A 274 -6.88 -48.68 -42.06
C GLU A 274 -7.99 -47.62 -41.98
N SER A 275 -7.78 -46.53 -41.24
CA SER A 275 -8.75 -45.42 -41.16
C SER A 275 -8.82 -44.56 -42.43
N TYR A 276 -7.72 -44.41 -43.15
CA TYR A 276 -7.66 -43.74 -44.45
C TYR A 276 -8.25 -44.60 -45.56
N ARG A 277 -8.21 -45.94 -45.45
CA ARG A 277 -8.99 -46.82 -46.36
C ARG A 277 -10.49 -46.67 -46.16
N ASP A 278 -10.94 -46.52 -44.91
CA ASP A 278 -12.35 -46.27 -44.60
C ASP A 278 -12.79 -44.84 -45.00
N SER A 279 -11.87 -43.87 -44.99
CA SER A 279 -12.19 -42.46 -45.27
C SER A 279 -11.87 -42.00 -46.70
N SER A 280 -11.14 -42.80 -47.50
CA SER A 280 -10.78 -42.49 -48.90
C SER A 280 -11.96 -42.42 -49.88
N GLY A 281 -13.20 -42.37 -49.38
CA GLY A 281 -14.35 -41.88 -50.11
C GLY A 281 -14.48 -40.35 -50.19
N ALA A 282 -13.74 -39.55 -49.40
CA ALA A 282 -13.95 -38.09 -49.37
C ALA A 282 -12.68 -37.25 -49.12
N MET A 283 -12.20 -36.60 -50.20
CA MET A 283 -11.46 -35.33 -50.30
C MET A 283 -10.03 -35.14 -49.70
N ASP A 284 -9.08 -34.96 -50.64
CA ASP A 284 -7.97 -33.99 -50.75
C ASP A 284 -7.01 -33.67 -49.58
N LEU A 285 -5.94 -34.45 -49.57
CA LEU A 285 -4.50 -34.15 -49.46
C LEU A 285 -4.07 -32.69 -49.17
N GLY A 286 -3.81 -32.37 -47.90
CA GLY A 286 -3.24 -31.06 -47.58
C GLY A 286 -2.84 -30.78 -46.13
N THR A 287 -2.11 -31.66 -45.44
CA THR A 287 -1.30 -31.23 -44.28
C THR A 287 -0.22 -32.25 -43.93
N MET A 288 0.96 -32.11 -44.54
CA MET A 288 2.20 -32.67 -44.01
C MET A 288 2.42 -32.10 -42.61
N ALA A 289 2.34 -32.95 -41.59
CA ALA A 289 2.78 -32.63 -40.25
C ALA A 289 4.30 -32.42 -40.27
N LEU A 290 4.70 -31.18 -40.01
CA LEU A 290 6.08 -30.74 -39.85
C LEU A 290 6.75 -31.54 -38.73
N ILE A 291 7.72 -32.39 -39.11
CA ILE A 291 8.60 -33.11 -38.20
C ILE A 291 9.48 -32.09 -37.48
N HIS A 292 9.37 -32.04 -36.16
CA HIS A 292 10.20 -31.17 -35.32
C HIS A 292 11.66 -31.70 -35.29
N PRO A 293 12.68 -30.83 -35.37
CA PRO A 293 14.08 -31.24 -35.54
C PRO A 293 14.73 -32.01 -34.38
N ASN A 294 14.08 -32.12 -33.21
CA ASN A 294 14.62 -32.90 -32.08
C ASN A 294 14.26 -34.40 -32.13
N CYS A 295 13.63 -34.87 -33.21
CA CYS A 295 13.29 -36.29 -33.43
C CYS A 295 14.27 -37.04 -34.35
N ALA A 296 15.44 -36.46 -34.67
CA ALA A 296 16.45 -37.11 -35.51
C ALA A 296 17.57 -37.73 -34.67
N SER A 297 17.28 -38.86 -34.00
CA SER A 297 18.32 -39.82 -33.56
C SER A 297 17.71 -41.21 -33.35
#